data_AF-A0A1G8HRE3-F1
#
_entry.id   AF-A0A1G8HRE3-F1
#
_cell.length_a   1.000
_cell.length_b   1.000
_cell.length_c   1.000
_cell.angle_alpha   90.00
_cell.angle_beta   90.00
_cell.angle_gamma   90.00
#
_symmetry.space_group_name_H-M   'P 1'
#
loop_
_entity.id
_entity.type
_entity.pdbx_description
1 polymer ?
#
loop_
_entity_poly.entity_id
_entity_poly.type
_entity_poly.pdbx_seq_one_letter_code
_entity_poly.pdbx_strand_id
1 'polypeptide(L)'
;MNSKRQAVFLHTGYRTAGTWLWSCFRKLDDATAYYEPLHEMLASIDALKLASSTADSWRSGHPALEAPYFAEFAHLLEPGAGGIAGYEAEFSIDRFDGQAPPGAERLERYLRGLLDAAHQQGRVPVLKFCRSLGRLAWFRATFPDAVHIVVEKNPISQWQSCWQLFAAHRNAHFVAVPFVVLALNRHVPLVQRTIAALQVELPVPPAGTEAQIVESYLSFYKEHVATIAPLQAYRAFLAHWILTLRDAATHADALFDCDLAGHSPAYIEGAERWIRELTGLRPSFRSARGEAGAERQHGFEPLEGLQVHLDALSFARTLAASGSVEPDALVLWTSKLAQATQVMAFGAAANWPQPQVPAGRASRMVDVALIDGEGIDAILHAELAATRAALAEVKSELAQVHSSPLWRLMKKIRKLRAPKLFHRARRGVRPSSAGKAQNLRPMAEPRR
;
A
#
# COMPACT_ATOMS: atom_id res chain seq x y z
N MET A 1 -2.36 34.99 12.79
CA MET A 1 -2.16 35.12 11.33
C MET A 1 -1.98 33.71 10.78
N ASN A 2 -3.01 33.11 10.18
CA ASN A 2 -2.87 31.78 9.57
C ASN A 2 -2.01 31.92 8.32
N SER A 3 -0.74 31.48 8.38
CA SER A 3 0.00 31.12 7.17
C SER A 3 -0.86 30.10 6.44
N LYS A 4 -1.44 30.49 5.30
CA LYS A 4 -2.34 29.63 4.53
C LYS A 4 -1.46 28.51 3.96
N ARG A 5 -1.63 27.29 4.48
CA ARG A 5 -0.94 26.09 3.99
C ARG A 5 -0.99 26.05 2.47
N GLN A 6 0.14 25.75 1.84
CA GLN A 6 0.35 26.03 0.42
C GLN A 6 0.20 24.81 -0.49
N ALA A 7 0.12 23.60 0.08
CA ALA A 7 0.00 22.35 -0.67
C ALA A 7 -0.71 21.27 0.16
N VAL A 8 -1.20 20.24 -0.53
CA VAL A 8 -1.76 19.03 0.10
C VAL A 8 -0.99 17.80 -0.35
N PHE A 9 -0.37 17.09 0.58
CA PHE A 9 0.35 15.85 0.32
C PHE A 9 -0.47 14.67 0.82
N LEU A 10 -0.95 13.85 -0.12
CA LEU A 10 -1.64 12.60 0.15
C LEU A 10 -0.60 11.48 0.18
N HIS A 11 -0.20 11.05 1.37
CA HIS A 11 0.71 9.94 1.59
C HIS A 11 -0.08 8.64 1.66
N THR A 12 -0.03 7.86 0.59
CA THR A 12 -0.87 6.69 0.40
C THR A 12 -0.02 5.43 0.36
N GLY A 13 -0.57 4.30 0.80
CA GLY A 13 -0.02 2.99 0.45
C GLY A 13 -0.57 2.51 -0.90
N TYR A 14 0.09 1.55 -1.53
CA TYR A 14 -0.49 0.84 -2.68
C TYR A 14 -1.83 0.21 -2.30
N ARG A 15 -2.88 0.36 -3.13
CA ARG A 15 -4.20 -0.25 -2.90
C ARG A 15 -4.96 0.24 -1.66
N THR A 16 -4.63 1.42 -1.15
CA THR A 16 -5.36 2.10 -0.06
C THR A 16 -6.54 2.96 -0.55
N ALA A 17 -7.01 2.78 -1.79
CA ALA A 17 -7.96 3.70 -2.45
C ALA A 17 -7.45 5.16 -2.62
N GLY A 18 -6.15 5.41 -2.45
CA GLY A 18 -5.55 6.73 -2.65
C GLY A 18 -5.80 7.37 -4.04
N THR A 19 -5.93 6.56 -5.10
CA THR A 19 -6.30 7.05 -6.45
C THR A 19 -7.72 7.64 -6.49
N TRP A 20 -8.66 7.03 -5.75
CA TRP A 20 -10.02 7.57 -5.64
C TRP A 20 -10.04 8.87 -4.84
N LEU A 21 -9.34 8.91 -3.70
CA LEU A 21 -9.29 10.13 -2.90
C LEU A 21 -8.65 11.27 -3.71
N TRP A 22 -7.51 11.02 -4.36
CA TRP A 22 -6.87 11.97 -5.25
C TRP A 22 -7.77 12.44 -6.39
N SER A 23 -8.56 11.56 -7.00
CA SER A 23 -9.47 11.97 -8.08
C SER A 23 -10.61 12.86 -7.60
N CYS A 24 -10.96 12.82 -6.31
CA CYS A 24 -11.92 13.77 -5.73
C CYS A 24 -11.32 15.19 -5.65
N PHE A 25 -10.02 15.33 -5.41
CA PHE A 25 -9.31 16.62 -5.48
C PHE A 25 -9.11 17.07 -6.92
N ARG A 26 -8.80 16.15 -7.84
CA ARG A 26 -8.57 16.45 -9.26
C ARG A 26 -9.77 17.13 -9.95
N LYS A 27 -10.98 16.87 -9.46
CA LYS A 27 -12.22 17.46 -9.98
C LYS A 27 -12.43 18.92 -9.60
N LEU A 28 -11.58 19.49 -8.76
CA LEU A 28 -11.69 20.87 -8.31
C LEU A 28 -10.97 21.81 -9.28
N ASP A 29 -11.65 22.88 -9.71
CA ASP A 29 -11.08 23.87 -10.63
C ASP A 29 -9.93 24.70 -10.02
N ASP A 30 -9.89 24.76 -8.69
CA ASP A 30 -8.89 25.49 -7.89
C ASP A 30 -7.71 24.60 -7.44
N ALA A 31 -7.63 23.36 -7.92
CA ALA A 31 -6.55 22.43 -7.60
C ALA A 31 -5.78 21.93 -8.84
N THR A 32 -4.48 21.71 -8.68
CA THR A 32 -3.66 20.93 -9.62
C THR A 32 -3.23 19.65 -8.92
N ALA A 33 -3.81 18.52 -9.34
CA ALA A 33 -3.64 17.25 -8.64
C ALA A 33 -2.61 16.35 -9.35
N TYR A 34 -1.36 16.33 -8.91
CA TYR A 34 -0.31 15.47 -9.49
C TYR A 34 -0.43 14.02 -8.98
N TYR A 35 -0.59 13.08 -9.91
CA TYR A 35 -0.61 11.65 -9.61
C TYR A 35 0.80 11.07 -9.54
N GLU A 36 1.16 10.48 -8.39
CA GLU A 36 2.40 9.73 -8.20
C GLU A 36 3.66 10.46 -8.73
N PRO A 37 4.02 11.64 -8.19
CA PRO A 37 5.21 12.38 -8.64
C PRO A 37 6.53 11.63 -8.38
N LEU A 38 6.49 10.49 -7.68
CA LEU A 38 7.64 9.61 -7.43
C LEU A 38 7.54 8.30 -8.23
N HIS A 39 6.71 8.25 -9.28
CA HIS A 39 6.55 7.05 -10.10
C HIS A 39 7.76 6.84 -11.02
N GLU A 40 8.31 5.63 -11.07
CA GLU A 40 9.50 5.29 -11.88
C GLU A 40 9.36 5.66 -13.37
N MET A 41 8.13 5.58 -13.90
CA MET A 41 7.79 5.95 -15.27
C MET A 41 8.17 7.41 -15.62
N LEU A 42 8.16 8.33 -14.65
CA LEU A 42 8.46 9.74 -14.89
C LEU A 42 9.90 10.00 -15.33
N ALA A 43 10.82 9.04 -15.14
CA ALA A 43 12.19 9.13 -15.67
C ALA A 43 12.25 9.09 -17.20
N SER A 44 11.26 8.51 -17.86
CA SER A 44 11.27 8.28 -19.32
C SER A 44 9.90 8.50 -19.98
N ILE A 45 8.96 9.13 -19.28
CA ILE A 45 7.63 9.39 -19.83
C ILE A 45 7.74 10.41 -20.97
N ASP A 46 7.04 10.14 -22.08
CA ASP A 46 6.90 11.06 -23.20
C ASP A 46 5.41 11.41 -23.41
N ALA A 47 5.12 12.29 -24.37
CA ALA A 47 3.75 12.73 -24.64
C ALA A 47 2.79 11.57 -25.01
N LEU A 48 3.28 10.56 -25.73
CA LEU A 48 2.48 9.41 -26.16
C LEU A 48 2.14 8.49 -24.97
N LYS A 49 3.12 8.25 -24.11
CA LYS A 49 2.97 7.44 -22.89
C LYS A 49 2.10 8.15 -21.86
N LEU A 50 2.20 9.46 -21.75
CA LEU A 50 1.32 10.29 -20.93
C LEU A 50 -0.13 10.19 -21.41
N ALA A 51 -0.38 10.33 -22.71
CA ALA A 51 -1.73 10.24 -23.30
C ALA A 51 -2.36 8.84 -23.16
N SER A 52 -1.55 7.79 -23.23
CA SER A 52 -2.02 6.39 -23.13
C SER A 52 -2.07 5.83 -21.71
N SER A 53 -1.59 6.56 -20.69
CA SER A 53 -1.60 6.11 -19.30
C SER A 53 -2.97 6.34 -18.64
N THR A 54 -3.98 5.55 -19.02
CA THR A 54 -5.36 5.66 -18.52
C THR A 54 -5.75 4.50 -17.60
N ALA A 55 -6.95 4.54 -17.01
CA ALA A 55 -7.47 3.43 -16.21
C ALA A 55 -7.58 2.11 -16.99
N ASP A 56 -7.73 2.19 -18.32
CA ASP A 56 -7.86 1.02 -19.20
C ASP A 56 -6.53 0.49 -19.70
N SER A 57 -5.44 1.27 -19.61
CA SER A 57 -4.13 0.87 -20.12
C SER A 57 -3.49 -0.26 -19.32
N TRP A 58 -4.00 -0.52 -18.11
CA TRP A 58 -3.59 -1.65 -17.28
C TRP A 58 -4.70 -2.04 -16.31
N ARG A 59 -4.75 -3.33 -15.96
CA ARG A 59 -5.75 -3.87 -15.03
C ARG A 59 -5.42 -3.48 -13.59
N SER A 60 -5.64 -2.21 -13.27
CA SER A 60 -5.52 -1.64 -11.93
C SER A 60 -6.80 -1.76 -11.13
N GLY A 61 -7.96 -1.87 -11.77
CA GLY A 61 -9.26 -1.83 -11.09
C GLY A 61 -9.61 -0.44 -10.53
N HIS A 62 -8.94 0.61 -11.01
CA HIS A 62 -9.36 1.99 -10.75
C HIS A 62 -10.63 2.33 -11.57
N PRO A 63 -11.49 3.24 -11.09
CA PRO A 63 -12.62 3.73 -11.88
C PRO A 63 -12.12 4.46 -13.13
N ALA A 64 -12.99 4.59 -14.14
CA ALA A 64 -12.73 5.44 -15.29
C ALA A 64 -12.40 6.87 -14.82
N LEU A 65 -11.36 7.45 -15.40
CA LEU A 65 -10.92 8.82 -15.15
C LEU A 65 -11.25 9.68 -16.37
N GLU A 66 -11.54 10.96 -16.14
CA GLU A 66 -11.83 11.93 -17.20
C GLU A 66 -10.59 12.27 -18.04
N ALA A 67 -9.40 12.05 -17.48
CA ALA A 67 -8.12 12.27 -18.16
C ALA A 67 -7.07 11.22 -17.73
N PRO A 68 -6.01 10.99 -18.53
CA PRO A 68 -4.90 10.10 -18.18
C PRO A 68 -4.28 10.42 -16.81
N TYR A 69 -3.67 9.42 -16.17
CA TYR A 69 -3.12 9.54 -14.82
C TYR A 69 -2.14 10.69 -14.65
N PHE A 70 -1.25 10.88 -15.64
CA PHE A 70 -0.16 11.85 -15.57
C PHE A 70 -0.44 13.13 -16.36
N ALA A 71 -1.71 13.44 -16.65
CA ALA A 71 -2.06 14.58 -17.52
C ALA A 71 -1.52 15.92 -17.00
N GLU A 72 -1.45 16.08 -15.68
CA GLU A 72 -0.96 17.28 -15.01
C GLU A 72 0.53 17.54 -15.24
N PHE A 73 1.29 16.54 -15.70
CA PHE A 73 2.70 16.69 -16.07
C PHE A 73 2.91 17.16 -17.51
N ALA A 74 1.87 17.25 -18.34
CA ALA A 74 2.01 17.50 -19.78
C ALA A 74 2.73 18.82 -20.10
N HIS A 75 2.49 19.86 -19.30
CA HIS A 75 3.11 21.17 -19.46
C HIS A 75 4.60 21.22 -19.03
N LEU A 76 5.10 20.14 -18.41
CA LEU A 76 6.49 20.00 -17.97
C LEU A 76 7.33 19.16 -18.95
N LEU A 77 6.73 18.63 -20.01
CA LEU A 77 7.44 17.88 -21.05
C LEU A 77 8.14 18.85 -22.00
N GLU A 78 9.45 18.69 -22.14
CA GLU A 78 10.22 19.38 -23.18
C GLU A 78 10.06 18.64 -24.52
N PRO A 79 9.81 19.35 -25.64
CA PRO A 79 9.68 18.73 -26.95
C PRO A 79 10.91 17.89 -27.34
N GLY A 80 10.70 16.60 -27.59
CA GLY A 80 11.77 15.67 -27.98
C GLY A 80 12.62 15.13 -26.84
N ALA A 81 12.40 15.58 -25.59
CA ALA A 81 13.02 15.00 -24.40
C ALA A 81 12.15 13.87 -23.82
N GLY A 82 12.80 12.88 -23.22
CA GLY A 82 12.13 11.85 -22.43
C GLY A 82 12.25 12.17 -20.93
N GLY A 83 11.15 11.98 -20.20
CA GLY A 83 11.09 12.17 -18.75
C GLY A 83 10.65 13.58 -18.32
N ILE A 84 10.39 13.73 -17.03
CA ILE A 84 10.05 15.01 -16.41
C ILE A 84 11.32 15.69 -15.92
N ALA A 85 11.51 16.97 -16.27
CA ALA A 85 12.67 17.74 -15.84
C ALA A 85 12.86 17.70 -14.31
N GLY A 86 14.09 17.44 -13.88
CA GLY A 86 14.48 17.33 -12.46
C GLY A 86 14.07 16.02 -11.77
N TYR A 87 13.32 15.13 -12.42
CA TYR A 87 13.01 13.81 -11.86
C TYR A 87 14.23 12.88 -11.97
N GLU A 88 14.49 12.11 -10.91
CA GLU A 88 15.51 11.06 -10.90
C GLU A 88 14.92 9.71 -10.47
N ALA A 89 15.35 8.63 -11.12
CA ALA A 89 14.82 7.28 -10.89
C ALA A 89 14.91 6.84 -9.41
N GLU A 90 15.93 7.32 -8.68
CA GLU A 90 16.10 7.01 -7.25
C GLU A 90 14.94 7.53 -6.37
N PHE A 91 14.20 8.54 -6.82
CA PHE A 91 13.06 9.08 -6.08
C PHE A 91 11.93 8.06 -5.91
N SER A 92 11.87 7.05 -6.79
CA SER A 92 10.88 5.96 -6.76
C SER A 92 11.11 4.91 -5.67
N ILE A 93 12.17 5.05 -4.86
CA ILE A 93 12.51 4.13 -3.79
C ILE A 93 12.08 4.72 -2.45
N ASP A 94 11.17 4.05 -1.75
CA ASP A 94 10.85 4.39 -0.36
C ASP A 94 11.96 3.91 0.60
N ARG A 95 12.16 4.63 1.70
CA ARG A 95 13.27 4.41 2.65
C ARG A 95 12.77 4.34 4.08
N PHE A 96 13.31 3.43 4.90
CA PHE A 96 12.86 3.23 6.29
C PHE A 96 13.94 3.48 7.36
N ASP A 97 15.08 4.02 6.96
CA ASP A 97 16.21 4.34 7.85
C ASP A 97 15.97 5.59 8.72
N GLY A 98 14.89 6.34 8.46
CA GLY A 98 14.58 7.58 9.16
C GLY A 98 15.53 8.74 8.82
N GLN A 99 16.37 8.56 7.81
CA GLN A 99 17.31 9.58 7.35
C GLN A 99 16.71 10.37 6.18
N ALA A 100 17.35 11.49 5.85
CA ALA A 100 17.08 12.16 4.59
C ALA A 100 17.34 11.19 3.43
N PRO A 101 16.44 11.10 2.44
CA PRO A 101 16.62 10.18 1.33
C PRO A 101 17.87 10.55 0.51
N PRO A 102 18.50 9.58 -0.18
CA PRO A 102 19.49 9.88 -1.22
C PRO A 102 18.92 10.91 -2.20
N GLY A 103 19.73 11.92 -2.53
CA GLY A 103 19.30 13.02 -3.39
C GLY A 103 18.25 13.96 -2.78
N ALA A 104 18.10 14.03 -1.44
CA ALA A 104 17.10 14.84 -0.76
C ALA A 104 16.96 16.28 -1.30
N GLU A 105 18.06 17.01 -1.50
CA GLU A 105 18.01 18.37 -2.06
C GLU A 105 17.46 18.42 -3.49
N ARG A 106 17.76 17.39 -4.31
CA ARG A 106 17.27 17.28 -5.69
C ARG A 106 15.80 16.88 -5.72
N LEU A 107 15.40 15.96 -4.85
CA LEU A 107 14.00 15.59 -4.64
C LEU A 107 13.18 16.79 -4.16
N GLU A 108 13.70 17.56 -3.19
CA GLU A 108 13.06 18.77 -2.71
C GLU A 108 12.89 19.78 -3.85
N ARG A 109 13.95 20.07 -4.60
CA ARG A 109 13.92 20.99 -5.74
C ARG A 109 12.89 20.55 -6.79
N TYR A 110 12.86 19.25 -7.12
CA TYR A 110 11.90 18.68 -8.05
C TYR A 110 10.46 18.90 -7.56
N LEU A 111 10.16 18.56 -6.31
CA LEU A 111 8.82 18.71 -5.76
C LEU A 111 8.42 20.18 -5.66
N ARG A 112 9.31 21.09 -5.22
CA ARG A 112 9.05 22.53 -5.21
C ARG A 112 8.74 23.07 -6.60
N GLY A 113 9.42 22.60 -7.64
CA GLY A 113 9.10 22.93 -9.03
C GLY A 113 7.67 22.55 -9.43
N LEU A 114 7.16 21.41 -8.96
CA LEU A 114 5.74 21.03 -9.17
C LEU A 114 4.79 21.95 -8.40
N LEU A 115 5.13 22.35 -7.17
CA LEU A 115 4.31 23.28 -6.39
C LEU A 115 4.25 24.65 -7.07
N ASP A 116 5.40 25.18 -7.46
CA ASP A 116 5.54 26.48 -8.13
C ASP A 116 4.75 26.49 -9.44
N ALA A 117 4.82 25.41 -10.24
CA ALA A 117 4.07 25.28 -11.49
C ALA A 117 2.55 25.32 -11.27
N ALA A 118 2.04 24.70 -10.20
CA ALA A 118 0.62 24.77 -9.83
C ALA A 118 0.23 26.18 -9.34
N HIS A 119 1.05 26.81 -8.51
CA HIS A 119 0.81 28.16 -7.99
C HIS A 119 0.83 29.22 -9.10
N GLN A 120 1.71 29.08 -10.10
CA GLN A 120 1.73 29.95 -11.29
C GLN A 120 0.43 29.88 -12.10
N GLN A 121 -0.31 28.76 -12.00
CA GLN A 121 -1.64 28.61 -12.59
C GLN A 121 -2.77 29.08 -11.65
N GLY A 122 -2.43 29.66 -10.49
CA GLY A 122 -3.38 30.12 -9.48
C GLY A 122 -4.10 28.99 -8.73
N ARG A 123 -3.54 27.77 -8.73
CA ARG A 123 -4.17 26.56 -8.19
C ARG A 123 -3.41 26.01 -6.98
N VAL A 124 -4.11 25.32 -6.09
CA VAL A 124 -3.52 24.60 -4.96
C VAL A 124 -2.93 23.26 -5.43
N PRO A 125 -1.63 23.01 -5.23
CA PRO A 125 -1.03 21.72 -5.56
C PRO A 125 -1.51 20.62 -4.61
N VAL A 126 -1.98 19.51 -5.18
CA VAL A 126 -2.33 18.28 -4.46
C VAL A 126 -1.49 17.13 -5.01
N LEU A 127 -0.56 16.60 -4.22
CA LEU A 127 0.36 15.56 -4.66
C LEU A 127 0.00 14.24 -3.99
N LYS A 128 -0.24 13.19 -4.78
CA LYS A 128 -0.53 11.85 -4.27
C LYS A 128 0.66 10.92 -4.44
N PHE A 129 1.12 10.33 -3.34
CA PHE A 129 2.33 9.50 -3.29
C PHE A 129 2.01 8.07 -2.84
N CYS A 130 2.52 7.03 -3.54
CA CYS A 130 2.56 5.65 -3.03
C CYS A 130 3.90 5.31 -2.35
N ARG A 131 4.89 6.20 -2.46
CA ARG A 131 6.31 5.93 -2.15
C ARG A 131 6.91 6.94 -1.18
N SER A 132 6.11 7.51 -0.29
CA SER A 132 6.57 8.57 0.63
C SER A 132 6.46 8.17 2.10
N LEU A 133 5.77 7.08 2.42
CA LEU A 133 5.37 6.76 3.79
C LEU A 133 6.57 6.40 4.67
N GLY A 134 7.58 5.69 4.14
CA GLY A 134 8.82 5.47 4.87
C GLY A 134 9.63 6.74 5.13
N ARG A 135 9.41 7.78 4.34
CA ARG A 135 10.09 9.08 4.39
C ARG A 135 9.23 10.19 5.01
N LEU A 136 8.13 9.84 5.67
CA LEU A 136 7.12 10.81 6.10
C LEU A 136 7.71 11.89 7.03
N ALA A 137 8.61 11.50 7.96
CA ALA A 137 9.30 12.45 8.83
C ALA A 137 10.11 13.49 8.04
N TRP A 138 10.83 13.06 7.00
CA TRP A 138 11.58 13.97 6.12
C TRP A 138 10.62 14.89 5.34
N PHE A 139 9.55 14.34 4.76
CA PHE A 139 8.53 15.15 4.07
C PHE A 139 7.96 16.25 4.98
N ARG A 140 7.63 15.92 6.23
CA ARG A 140 7.11 16.88 7.21
C ARG A 140 8.13 17.96 7.56
N ALA A 141 9.41 17.59 7.73
CA ALA A 141 10.47 18.54 8.05
C ALA A 141 10.78 19.49 6.86
N THR A 142 10.77 18.97 5.64
CA THR A 142 11.12 19.71 4.42
C THR A 142 9.98 20.58 3.88
N PHE A 143 8.73 20.15 4.05
CA PHE A 143 7.54 20.86 3.58
C PHE A 143 6.60 21.22 4.74
N PRO A 144 7.06 21.99 5.74
CA PRO A 144 6.27 22.29 6.93
C PRO A 144 5.00 23.10 6.61
N ASP A 145 4.95 23.78 5.46
CA ASP A 145 3.80 24.55 5.00
C ASP A 145 2.78 23.74 4.18
N ALA A 146 3.07 22.46 3.90
CA ALA A 146 2.10 21.53 3.29
C ALA A 146 1.21 20.91 4.37
N VAL A 147 0.01 20.49 3.99
CA VAL A 147 -0.84 19.59 4.79
C VAL A 147 -0.50 18.15 4.43
N HIS A 148 -0.11 17.36 5.42
CA HIS A 148 0.25 15.95 5.25
C HIS A 148 -0.92 15.07 5.69
N ILE A 149 -1.60 14.44 4.72
CA ILE A 149 -2.69 13.50 4.99
C ILE A 149 -2.20 12.10 4.67
N VAL A 150 -2.16 11.22 5.67
CA VAL A 150 -1.89 9.80 5.44
C VAL A 150 -3.21 9.10 5.13
N VAL A 151 -3.24 8.36 4.02
CA VAL A 151 -4.38 7.56 3.59
C VAL A 151 -4.10 6.12 3.96
N GLU A 152 -4.89 5.60 4.88
CA GLU A 152 -4.73 4.26 5.41
C GLU A 152 -5.91 3.36 5.07
N LYS A 153 -5.65 2.05 5.14
CA LYS A 153 -6.63 1.00 4.96
C LYS A 153 -6.26 -0.17 5.85
N ASN A 154 -7.27 -0.88 6.34
CA ASN A 154 -7.17 -2.14 7.04
C ASN A 154 -6.26 -3.10 6.24
N PRO A 155 -5.22 -3.67 6.87
CA PRO A 155 -4.22 -4.47 6.16
C PRO A 155 -4.83 -5.68 5.46
N ILE A 156 -5.86 -6.33 6.01
CA ILE A 156 -6.46 -7.48 5.31
C ILE A 156 -7.32 -7.04 4.12
N SER A 157 -8.08 -5.95 4.24
CA SER A 157 -8.88 -5.42 3.13
C SER A 157 -7.98 -4.96 1.98
N GLN A 158 -6.85 -4.34 2.31
CA GLN A 158 -5.82 -3.95 1.35
C GLN A 158 -5.14 -5.17 0.71
N TRP A 159 -4.77 -6.18 1.51
CA TRP A 159 -4.21 -7.44 1.01
C TRP A 159 -5.18 -8.16 0.06
N GLN A 160 -6.45 -8.30 0.44
CA GLN A 160 -7.48 -8.91 -0.40
C GLN A 160 -7.57 -8.21 -1.76
N SER A 161 -7.45 -6.89 -1.79
CA SER A 161 -7.41 -6.12 -3.04
C SER A 161 -6.19 -6.48 -3.92
N CYS A 162 -5.01 -6.65 -3.32
CA CYS A 162 -3.81 -7.12 -4.03
C CYS A 162 -3.98 -8.56 -4.53
N TRP A 163 -4.42 -9.44 -3.64
CA TRP A 163 -4.51 -10.88 -3.86
C TRP A 163 -5.54 -11.25 -4.92
N GLN A 164 -6.72 -10.62 -4.89
CA GLN A 164 -7.75 -10.87 -5.89
C GLN A 164 -7.30 -10.52 -7.30
N LEU A 165 -6.57 -9.40 -7.46
CA LEU A 165 -6.04 -9.01 -8.76
C LEU A 165 -5.03 -10.04 -9.29
N PHE A 166 -4.20 -10.57 -8.39
CA PHE A 166 -3.26 -11.63 -8.72
C PHE A 166 -3.97 -12.96 -9.03
N ALA A 167 -4.92 -13.38 -8.21
CA ALA A 167 -5.66 -14.63 -8.39
C ALA A 167 -6.52 -14.63 -9.66
N ALA A 168 -7.22 -13.53 -9.94
CA ALA A 168 -8.13 -13.42 -11.08
C ALA A 168 -7.43 -13.10 -12.40
N HIS A 169 -6.31 -12.38 -12.38
CA HIS A 169 -5.68 -11.85 -13.61
C HIS A 169 -4.19 -12.13 -13.73
N ARG A 170 -3.59 -12.88 -12.78
CA ARG A 170 -2.14 -13.13 -12.72
C ARG A 170 -1.31 -11.84 -12.68
N ASN A 171 -1.91 -10.72 -12.27
CA ASN A 171 -1.19 -9.47 -12.07
C ASN A 171 -0.48 -9.49 -10.70
N ALA A 172 0.77 -9.93 -10.69
CA ALA A 172 1.60 -10.07 -9.49
C ALA A 172 2.13 -8.74 -8.93
N HIS A 173 1.89 -7.61 -9.61
CA HIS A 173 2.56 -6.35 -9.29
C HIS A 173 2.41 -5.94 -7.81
N PHE A 174 1.19 -5.82 -7.31
CA PHE A 174 0.94 -5.34 -5.93
C PHE A 174 1.30 -6.38 -4.85
N VAL A 175 1.46 -7.65 -5.22
CA VAL A 175 1.95 -8.70 -4.32
C VAL A 175 3.48 -8.70 -4.26
N ALA A 176 4.15 -8.34 -5.37
CA ALA A 176 5.60 -8.28 -5.48
C ALA A 176 6.21 -6.99 -4.88
N VAL A 177 5.50 -5.86 -4.95
CA VAL A 177 6.00 -4.55 -4.44
C VAL A 177 6.51 -4.61 -2.99
N PRO A 178 5.79 -5.21 -2.01
CA PRO A 178 6.30 -5.36 -0.65
C PRO A 178 7.68 -6.03 -0.58
N PHE A 179 7.92 -7.08 -1.37
CA PHE A 179 9.22 -7.75 -1.41
C PHE A 179 10.31 -6.85 -1.99
N VAL A 180 10.02 -6.12 -3.08
CA VAL A 180 10.95 -5.16 -3.68
C VAL A 180 11.40 -4.13 -2.66
N VAL A 181 10.44 -3.51 -1.96
CA VAL A 181 10.74 -2.45 -0.98
C VAL A 181 11.54 -3.00 0.20
N LEU A 182 11.16 -4.17 0.73
CA LEU A 182 11.91 -4.83 1.81
C LEU A 182 13.34 -5.18 1.38
N ALA A 183 13.52 -5.65 0.14
CA ALA A 183 14.84 -6.00 -0.39
C ALA A 183 15.75 -4.79 -0.59
N LEU A 184 15.22 -3.69 -1.12
CA LEU A 184 15.96 -2.43 -1.29
C LEU A 184 16.34 -1.78 0.04
N ASN A 185 15.61 -2.09 1.11
CA ASN A 185 15.87 -1.61 2.48
C ASN A 185 16.45 -2.70 3.40
N ARG A 186 16.92 -3.83 2.88
CA ARG A 186 17.37 -4.98 3.69
C ARG A 186 18.58 -4.72 4.59
N HIS A 187 19.29 -3.62 4.34
CA HIS A 187 20.43 -3.17 5.14
C HIS A 187 19.99 -2.36 6.37
N VAL A 188 18.73 -1.89 6.40
CA VAL A 188 18.19 -1.10 7.50
C VAL A 188 17.87 -2.02 8.69
N PRO A 189 18.41 -1.77 9.90
CA PRO A 189 18.20 -2.66 11.05
C PRO A 189 16.74 -2.90 11.42
N LEU A 190 15.89 -1.87 11.33
CA LEU A 190 14.45 -2.02 11.59
C LEU A 190 13.77 -2.97 10.59
N VAL A 191 14.15 -2.89 9.32
CA VAL A 191 13.63 -3.76 8.27
C VAL A 191 14.06 -5.21 8.49
N GLN A 192 15.33 -5.43 8.86
CA GLN A 192 15.84 -6.76 9.22
C GLN A 192 15.08 -7.37 10.40
N ARG A 193 14.87 -6.59 11.47
CA ARG A 193 14.09 -7.02 12.64
C ARG A 193 12.64 -7.36 12.25
N THR A 194 12.03 -6.56 11.39
CA THR A 194 10.66 -6.79 10.92
C THR A 194 10.55 -8.06 10.07
N ILE A 195 11.46 -8.26 9.13
CA ILE A 195 11.57 -9.49 8.32
C ILE A 195 11.70 -10.71 9.21
N ALA A 196 12.59 -10.67 10.20
CA ALA A 196 12.81 -11.77 11.13
C ALA A 196 11.56 -12.05 12.00
N ALA A 197 10.96 -11.01 12.57
CA ALA A 197 9.80 -11.14 13.46
C ALA A 197 8.58 -11.71 12.74
N LEU A 198 8.36 -11.31 11.48
CA LEU A 198 7.25 -11.81 10.66
C LEU A 198 7.60 -13.02 9.81
N GLN A 199 8.82 -13.55 9.94
CA GLN A 199 9.29 -14.73 9.22
C GLN A 199 9.14 -14.59 7.70
N VAL A 200 9.49 -13.43 7.16
CA VAL A 200 9.41 -13.16 5.73
C VAL A 200 10.52 -13.91 4.99
N GLU A 201 10.14 -14.81 4.10
CA GLU A 201 11.06 -15.47 3.18
C GLU A 201 11.44 -14.50 2.05
N LEU A 202 12.57 -13.80 2.20
CA LEU A 202 13.03 -12.79 1.25
C LEU A 202 14.26 -13.30 0.47
N PRO A 203 14.08 -13.96 -0.69
CA PRO A 203 15.21 -14.42 -1.49
C PRO A 203 16.02 -13.24 -2.03
N VAL A 204 17.32 -13.48 -2.23
CA VAL A 204 18.25 -12.48 -2.78
C VAL A 204 18.23 -12.57 -4.30
N PRO A 205 18.02 -11.47 -5.03
CA PRO A 205 18.17 -11.46 -6.48
C PRO A 205 19.58 -11.89 -6.92
N PRO A 206 19.75 -12.55 -8.08
CA PRO A 206 21.07 -12.99 -8.55
C PRO A 206 22.08 -11.84 -8.67
N ALA A 207 23.34 -12.10 -8.30
CA ALA A 207 24.43 -11.14 -8.48
C ALA A 207 24.56 -10.74 -9.96
N GLY A 208 24.84 -9.45 -10.22
CA GLY A 208 24.91 -8.93 -11.60
C GLY A 208 23.58 -8.45 -12.17
N THR A 209 22.54 -8.29 -11.35
CA THR A 209 21.43 -7.39 -11.72
C THR A 209 22.01 -5.96 -11.76
N GLU A 210 22.49 -5.55 -12.93
CA GLU A 210 23.14 -4.25 -13.13
C GLU A 210 22.20 -3.11 -12.73
N ALA A 211 22.73 -2.21 -11.89
CA ALA A 211 22.07 -1.08 -11.25
C ALA A 211 20.84 -1.42 -10.40
N GLN A 212 20.69 -0.73 -9.28
CA GLN A 212 19.59 -0.84 -8.31
C GLN A 212 18.27 -0.28 -8.88
N ILE A 213 17.87 -0.72 -10.07
CA ILE A 213 16.66 -0.26 -10.74
C ILE A 213 15.50 -1.10 -10.20
N VAL A 214 14.49 -0.41 -9.65
CA VAL A 214 13.26 -0.98 -9.07
C VAL A 214 12.62 -2.01 -10.01
N GLU A 215 12.69 -1.79 -11.32
CA GLU A 215 12.14 -2.67 -12.36
C GLU A 215 12.75 -4.07 -12.37
N SER A 216 14.06 -4.19 -12.21
CA SER A 216 14.75 -5.49 -12.17
C SER A 216 14.35 -6.30 -10.94
N TYR A 217 14.27 -5.64 -9.78
CA TYR A 217 13.76 -6.24 -8.55
C TYR A 217 12.30 -6.66 -8.70
N LEU A 218 11.48 -5.81 -9.31
CA LEU A 218 10.07 -6.08 -9.53
C LEU A 218 9.85 -7.29 -10.44
N SER A 219 10.66 -7.45 -11.49
CA SER A 219 10.61 -8.62 -12.38
C SER A 219 10.95 -9.90 -11.63
N PHE A 220 12.05 -9.91 -10.87
CA PHE A 220 12.43 -11.04 -10.03
C PHE A 220 11.35 -11.43 -9.00
N TYR A 221 10.81 -10.45 -8.27
CA TYR A 221 9.81 -10.74 -7.25
C TYR A 221 8.44 -11.10 -7.83
N LYS A 222 8.08 -10.66 -9.04
CA LYS A 222 6.88 -11.15 -9.75
C LYS A 222 6.97 -12.66 -10.02
N GLU A 223 8.13 -13.16 -10.41
CA GLU A 223 8.36 -14.60 -10.58
C GLU A 223 8.32 -15.32 -9.24
N HIS A 224 8.97 -14.77 -8.22
CA HIS A 224 8.97 -15.35 -6.88
C HIS A 224 7.54 -15.51 -6.32
N VAL A 225 6.73 -14.44 -6.33
CA VAL A 225 5.37 -14.48 -5.77
C VAL A 225 4.44 -15.45 -6.51
N ALA A 226 4.75 -15.79 -7.77
CA ALA A 226 4.01 -16.79 -8.53
C ALA A 226 4.22 -18.23 -8.02
N THR A 227 5.25 -18.46 -7.19
CA THR A 227 5.66 -19.80 -6.74
C THR A 227 5.47 -20.06 -5.25
N ILE A 228 5.28 -19.01 -4.44
CA ILE A 228 5.16 -19.13 -2.99
C ILE A 228 3.71 -19.28 -2.51
N ALA A 229 3.55 -19.73 -1.27
CA ALA A 229 2.25 -19.77 -0.61
C ALA A 229 1.71 -18.35 -0.34
N PRO A 230 0.39 -18.12 -0.44
CA PRO A 230 -0.20 -16.78 -0.23
C PRO A 230 0.09 -16.20 1.16
N LEU A 231 0.15 -17.06 2.18
CA LEU A 231 0.52 -16.67 3.53
C LEU A 231 1.93 -16.06 3.61
N GLN A 232 2.89 -16.58 2.85
CA GLN A 232 4.26 -16.02 2.81
C GLN A 232 4.29 -14.64 2.15
N ALA A 233 3.52 -14.46 1.07
CA ALA A 233 3.33 -13.17 0.47
C ALA A 233 2.63 -12.18 1.42
N TYR A 234 1.67 -12.64 2.21
CA TYR A 234 1.00 -11.83 3.22
C TYR A 234 1.94 -11.38 4.35
N ARG A 235 2.88 -12.23 4.80
CA ARG A 235 3.91 -11.84 5.77
C ARG A 235 4.76 -10.68 5.25
N ALA A 236 5.20 -10.73 3.99
CA ALA A 236 5.94 -9.63 3.36
C ALA A 236 5.10 -8.36 3.23
N PHE A 237 3.83 -8.51 2.82
CA PHE A 237 2.87 -7.41 2.77
C PHE A 237 2.70 -6.74 4.14
N LEU A 238 2.49 -7.52 5.20
CA LEU A 238 2.25 -6.98 6.53
C LEU A 238 3.51 -6.34 7.12
N ALA A 239 4.69 -6.91 6.85
CA ALA A 239 5.97 -6.29 7.20
C ALA A 239 6.11 -4.89 6.58
N HIS A 240 5.83 -4.77 5.29
CA HIS A 240 5.81 -3.49 4.59
C HIS A 240 4.73 -2.54 5.12
N TRP A 241 3.52 -3.04 5.43
CA TRP A 241 2.42 -2.25 5.98
C TRP A 241 2.78 -1.64 7.35
N ILE A 242 3.38 -2.42 8.25
CA ILE A 242 3.83 -1.91 9.57
C ILE A 242 4.88 -0.81 9.37
N LEU A 243 5.89 -1.07 8.53
CA LEU A 243 6.97 -0.10 8.28
C LEU A 243 6.46 1.22 7.69
N THR A 244 5.49 1.17 6.78
CA THR A 244 4.92 2.36 6.14
C THR A 244 4.05 3.20 7.06
N LEU A 245 3.37 2.61 8.05
CA LEU A 245 2.53 3.36 8.99
C LEU A 245 3.22 3.72 10.31
N ARG A 246 4.52 3.40 10.46
CA ARG A 246 5.32 3.69 11.65
C ARG A 246 5.22 5.15 12.08
N ASP A 247 5.31 6.05 11.11
CA ASP A 247 5.47 7.48 11.34
C ASP A 247 4.15 8.24 11.14
N ALA A 248 3.07 7.53 10.77
CA ALA A 248 1.82 8.15 10.35
C ALA A 248 1.16 8.97 11.46
N ALA A 249 1.07 8.43 12.67
CA ALA A 249 0.44 9.11 13.80
C ALA A 249 1.24 10.33 14.30
N THR A 250 2.55 10.34 14.07
CA THR A 250 3.46 11.38 14.58
C THR A 250 3.66 12.54 13.61
N HIS A 251 3.68 12.25 12.30
CA HIS A 251 4.11 13.22 11.29
C HIS A 251 3.01 13.66 10.32
N ALA A 252 1.83 13.03 10.33
CA ALA A 252 0.69 13.49 9.55
C ALA A 252 -0.08 14.60 10.29
N ASP A 253 -0.67 15.53 9.55
CA ASP A 253 -1.67 16.45 10.08
C ASP A 253 -3.04 15.76 10.24
N ALA A 254 -3.32 14.73 9.44
CA ALA A 254 -4.53 13.92 9.55
C ALA A 254 -4.35 12.49 8.98
N LEU A 255 -5.17 11.56 9.48
CA LEU A 255 -5.33 10.21 8.94
C LEU A 255 -6.70 10.09 8.25
N PHE A 256 -6.70 9.71 6.97
CA PHE A 256 -7.90 9.38 6.22
C PHE A 256 -8.08 7.85 6.18
N ASP A 257 -9.13 7.36 6.82
CA ASP A 257 -9.48 5.95 6.92
C ASP A 257 -10.42 5.55 5.78
N CYS A 258 -9.89 4.77 4.83
CA CYS A 258 -10.65 4.35 3.67
C CYS A 258 -11.73 3.30 3.97
N ASP A 259 -11.60 2.54 5.06
CA ASP A 259 -12.65 1.61 5.46
C ASP A 259 -13.82 2.38 6.08
N LEU A 260 -13.56 3.38 6.93
CA LEU A 260 -14.63 4.26 7.45
C LEU A 260 -15.29 5.07 6.33
N ALA A 261 -14.52 5.60 5.38
CA ALA A 261 -15.05 6.34 4.24
C ALA A 261 -16.05 5.52 3.39
N GLY A 262 -15.82 4.22 3.24
CA GLY A 262 -16.70 3.34 2.48
C GLY A 262 -18.04 3.04 3.18
N HIS A 263 -18.15 3.27 4.49
CA HIS A 263 -19.23 2.69 5.31
C HIS A 263 -19.89 3.65 6.31
N SER A 264 -19.30 4.82 6.59
CA SER A 264 -19.82 5.80 7.55
C SER A 264 -20.08 7.15 6.88
N PRO A 265 -21.34 7.49 6.57
CA PRO A 265 -21.70 8.83 6.08
C PRO A 265 -21.27 9.95 7.04
N ALA A 266 -21.35 9.70 8.35
CA ALA A 266 -20.90 10.64 9.36
C ALA A 266 -19.39 10.89 9.28
N TYR A 267 -18.60 9.83 9.05
CA TYR A 267 -17.16 9.96 8.82
C TYR A 267 -16.87 10.79 7.57
N ILE A 268 -17.60 10.54 6.47
CA ILE A 268 -17.45 11.33 5.23
C ILE A 268 -17.74 12.81 5.45
N GLU A 269 -18.82 13.15 6.15
CA GLU A 269 -19.15 14.54 6.49
C GLU A 269 -18.08 15.17 7.40
N GLY A 270 -17.57 14.42 8.38
CA GLY A 270 -16.43 14.83 9.19
C GLY A 270 -15.18 15.09 8.34
N ALA A 271 -14.87 14.18 7.42
CA ALA A 271 -13.72 14.25 6.52
C ALA A 271 -13.76 15.45 5.58
N GLU A 272 -14.91 15.72 4.97
CA GLU A 272 -15.08 16.91 4.14
C GLU A 272 -14.89 18.21 4.95
N ARG A 273 -15.30 18.22 6.24
CA ARG A 273 -15.11 19.39 7.12
C ARG A 273 -13.64 19.61 7.48
N TRP A 274 -12.95 18.60 8.04
CA TRP A 274 -11.57 18.79 8.46
C TRP A 274 -10.62 18.98 7.26
N ILE A 275 -10.89 18.38 6.10
CA ILE A 275 -10.12 18.67 4.87
C ILE A 275 -10.28 20.12 4.47
N ARG A 276 -11.50 20.66 4.51
CA ARG A 276 -11.75 22.08 4.21
C ARG A 276 -11.03 23.00 5.19
N GLU A 277 -11.00 22.65 6.47
CA GLU A 277 -10.34 23.45 7.50
C GLU A 277 -8.81 23.44 7.34
N LEU A 278 -8.22 22.27 7.07
CA LEU A 278 -6.77 22.14 6.89
C LEU A 278 -6.27 22.73 5.57
N THR A 279 -7.01 22.50 4.48
CA THR A 279 -6.52 22.75 3.11
C THR A 279 -7.18 23.94 2.41
N GLY A 280 -8.36 24.37 2.87
CA GLY A 280 -9.22 25.32 2.17
C GLY A 280 -9.99 24.75 0.97
N LEU A 281 -9.65 23.53 0.51
CA LEU A 281 -10.30 22.84 -0.60
C LEU A 281 -11.60 22.17 -0.16
N ARG A 282 -12.51 21.92 -1.11
CA ARG A 282 -13.82 21.32 -0.84
C ARG A 282 -14.09 20.10 -1.74
N PRO A 283 -13.24 19.05 -1.69
CA PRO A 283 -13.53 17.82 -2.42
C PRO A 283 -14.81 17.17 -1.88
N SER A 284 -15.55 16.51 -2.76
CA SER A 284 -16.71 15.70 -2.38
C SER A 284 -16.35 14.22 -2.36
N PHE A 285 -16.60 13.56 -1.24
CA PHE A 285 -16.34 12.13 -1.06
C PHE A 285 -17.60 11.27 -1.15
N ARG A 286 -18.73 11.84 -1.59
CA ARG A 286 -20.00 11.11 -1.80
C ARG A 286 -19.91 9.95 -2.78
N SER A 287 -18.86 9.94 -3.61
CA SER A 287 -18.55 8.82 -4.50
C SER A 287 -17.86 7.65 -3.81
N ALA A 288 -17.57 7.74 -2.50
CA ALA A 288 -17.07 6.64 -1.70
C ALA A 288 -18.04 5.46 -1.81
N ARG A 289 -17.50 4.30 -2.14
CA ARG A 289 -18.28 3.07 -2.24
C ARG A 289 -17.81 2.12 -1.17
N GLY A 290 -18.75 1.60 -0.39
CA GLY A 290 -18.52 0.41 0.39
C GLY A 290 -18.17 -0.75 -0.52
N GLU A 291 -17.27 -1.61 -0.07
CA GLU A 291 -17.03 -2.86 -0.77
C GLU A 291 -18.30 -3.71 -0.62
N ALA A 292 -18.96 -4.05 -1.74
CA ALA A 292 -20.09 -4.97 -1.71
C ALA A 292 -19.63 -6.27 -1.01
N GLY A 293 -20.44 -6.80 -0.09
CA GLY A 293 -20.11 -7.88 0.85
C GLY A 293 -19.79 -9.26 0.23
N ALA A 294 -19.28 -9.30 -1.00
CA ALA A 294 -18.70 -10.50 -1.58
C ALA A 294 -17.51 -10.95 -0.72
N GLU A 295 -17.55 -12.20 -0.26
CA GLU A 295 -16.46 -12.82 0.49
C GLU A 295 -15.15 -12.72 -0.29
N ARG A 296 -14.27 -11.82 0.16
CA ARG A 296 -12.97 -11.67 -0.45
C ARG A 296 -12.01 -12.71 0.09
N GLN A 297 -11.56 -13.58 -0.80
CA GLN A 297 -10.53 -14.55 -0.48
C GLN A 297 -9.19 -13.85 -0.22
N HIS A 298 -8.52 -14.28 0.84
CA HIS A 298 -7.16 -13.84 1.21
C HIS A 298 -6.09 -14.91 0.90
N GLY A 299 -6.50 -16.11 0.49
CA GLY A 299 -5.60 -17.16 -0.03
C GLY A 299 -4.94 -18.05 1.02
N PHE A 300 -5.27 -17.89 2.30
CA PHE A 300 -4.75 -18.70 3.42
C PHE A 300 -5.86 -18.94 4.44
N GLU A 301 -5.62 -19.82 5.42
CA GLU A 301 -6.62 -20.11 6.46
C GLU A 301 -6.69 -18.96 7.49
N PRO A 302 -7.89 -18.59 7.99
CA PRO A 302 -8.02 -17.49 8.97
C PRO A 302 -7.14 -17.65 10.21
N LEU A 303 -6.97 -18.89 10.68
CA LEU A 303 -6.12 -19.19 11.85
C LEU A 303 -4.64 -18.88 11.59
N GLU A 304 -4.18 -19.12 10.36
CA GLU A 304 -2.81 -18.83 9.96
C GLU A 304 -2.58 -17.31 9.92
N GLY A 305 -3.52 -16.56 9.34
CA GLY A 305 -3.46 -15.10 9.33
C GLY A 305 -3.51 -14.49 10.73
N LEU A 306 -4.33 -15.05 11.63
CA LEU A 306 -4.39 -14.63 13.04
C LEU A 306 -3.02 -14.75 13.71
N GLN A 307 -2.32 -15.86 13.47
CA GLN A 307 -0.96 -16.03 13.99
C GLN A 307 -0.02 -14.93 13.46
N VAL A 308 -0.10 -14.58 12.18
CA VAL A 308 0.69 -13.47 11.61
C VAL A 308 0.36 -12.14 12.29
N HIS A 309 -0.92 -11.86 12.56
CA HIS A 309 -1.32 -10.63 13.28
C HIS A 309 -0.81 -10.60 14.73
N LEU A 310 -0.81 -11.76 15.41
CA LEU A 310 -0.25 -11.88 16.76
C LEU A 310 1.26 -11.69 16.78
N ASP A 311 1.97 -12.25 15.80
CA ASP A 311 3.41 -12.06 15.61
C ASP A 311 3.72 -10.56 15.39
N ALA A 312 2.95 -9.91 14.51
CA ALA A 312 3.04 -8.47 14.24
C ALA A 312 2.81 -7.62 15.49
N LEU A 313 1.77 -7.91 16.26
CA LEU A 313 1.45 -7.16 17.47
C LEU A 313 2.49 -7.37 18.58
N SER A 314 3.03 -8.59 18.71
CA SER A 314 4.12 -8.88 19.63
C SER A 314 5.37 -8.06 19.28
N PHE A 315 5.71 -8.02 17.99
CA PHE A 315 6.82 -7.22 17.48
C PHE A 315 6.60 -5.72 17.68
N ALA A 316 5.42 -5.20 17.34
CA ALA A 316 5.04 -3.81 17.55
C ALA A 316 5.22 -3.37 19.02
N ARG A 317 4.78 -4.21 19.97
CA ARG A 317 4.97 -3.95 21.40
C ARG A 317 6.44 -3.91 21.79
N THR A 318 7.25 -4.79 21.21
CA THR A 318 8.70 -4.81 21.43
C THR A 318 9.34 -3.53 20.92
N LEU A 319 8.93 -3.02 19.75
CA LEU A 319 9.43 -1.76 19.20
C LEU A 319 9.07 -0.57 20.09
N ALA A 320 7.82 -0.49 20.55
CA ALA A 320 7.37 0.59 21.42
C ALA A 320 8.07 0.55 22.79
N ALA A 321 8.21 -0.65 23.39
CA ALA A 321 8.91 -0.81 24.66
C ALA A 321 10.40 -0.46 24.58
N SER A 322 11.04 -0.65 23.41
CA SER A 322 12.43 -0.25 23.19
C SER A 322 12.59 1.21 22.74
N GLY A 323 11.50 2.00 22.66
CA GLY A 323 11.53 3.37 22.13
C GLY A 323 11.92 3.46 20.66
N SER A 324 11.83 2.36 19.91
CA SER A 324 12.15 2.36 18.47
C SER A 324 11.03 2.94 17.61
N VAL A 325 9.83 3.09 18.17
CA VAL A 325 8.65 3.70 17.55
C VAL A 325 7.85 4.42 18.62
N GLU A 326 7.12 5.45 18.21
CA GLU A 326 6.26 6.21 19.11
C GLU A 326 5.07 5.36 19.62
N PRO A 327 4.56 5.62 20.85
CA PRO A 327 3.41 4.91 21.40
C PRO A 327 2.18 4.94 20.48
N ASP A 328 1.92 6.06 19.82
CA ASP A 328 0.75 6.22 18.94
C ASP A 328 0.79 5.27 17.74
N ALA A 329 1.98 4.95 17.23
CA ALA A 329 2.14 3.95 16.17
C ALA A 329 1.68 2.57 16.63
N LEU A 330 2.04 2.17 17.87
CA LEU A 330 1.56 0.92 18.45
C LEU A 330 0.04 0.90 18.55
N VAL A 331 -0.58 2.03 18.89
CA VAL A 331 -2.04 2.06 19.02
C VAL A 331 -2.73 1.96 17.67
N LEU A 332 -2.27 2.72 16.67
CA LEU A 332 -2.76 2.61 15.30
C LEU A 332 -2.65 1.17 14.79
N TRP A 333 -1.48 0.54 14.93
CA TRP A 333 -1.28 -0.84 14.52
C TRP A 333 -2.17 -1.82 15.28
N THR A 334 -2.32 -1.65 16.60
CA THR A 334 -3.16 -2.54 17.42
C THR A 334 -4.61 -2.49 16.97
N SER A 335 -5.15 -1.28 16.76
CA SER A 335 -6.52 -1.08 16.27
C SER A 335 -6.72 -1.73 14.91
N LYS A 336 -5.85 -1.43 13.94
CA LYS A 336 -5.97 -1.94 12.57
C LYS A 336 -5.73 -3.44 12.43
N LEU A 337 -4.82 -4.02 13.21
CA LEU A 337 -4.63 -5.49 13.24
C LEU A 337 -5.81 -6.22 13.87
N ALA A 338 -6.48 -5.60 14.85
CA ALA A 338 -7.70 -6.15 15.43
C ALA A 338 -8.86 -6.12 14.45
N GLN A 339 -9.06 -4.98 13.78
CA GLN A 339 -10.01 -4.85 12.67
C GLN A 339 -9.71 -5.86 11.54
N ALA A 340 -8.44 -6.08 11.21
CA ALA A 340 -8.05 -7.08 10.22
C ALA A 340 -8.43 -8.50 10.65
N THR A 341 -8.22 -8.82 11.93
CA THR A 341 -8.57 -10.11 12.52
C THR A 341 -10.08 -10.34 12.50
N GLN A 342 -10.87 -9.33 12.86
CA GLN A 342 -12.32 -9.38 12.82
C GLN A 342 -12.86 -9.60 11.40
N VAL A 343 -12.34 -8.86 10.40
CA VAL A 343 -12.71 -9.08 8.99
C VAL A 343 -12.41 -10.49 8.53
N MET A 344 -11.26 -11.05 8.92
CA MET A 344 -10.92 -12.42 8.54
C MET A 344 -11.82 -13.46 9.19
N ALA A 345 -12.16 -13.28 10.46
CA ALA A 345 -12.95 -14.25 11.22
C ALA A 345 -14.45 -14.21 10.86
N PHE A 346 -14.97 -13.01 10.63
CA PHE A 346 -16.41 -12.77 10.59
C PHE A 346 -16.86 -12.04 9.30
N GLY A 347 -15.93 -11.77 8.39
CA GLY A 347 -16.20 -11.07 7.13
C GLY A 347 -16.18 -9.54 7.26
N ALA A 348 -16.27 -8.87 6.10
CA ALA A 348 -16.22 -7.41 5.99
C ALA A 348 -17.42 -6.66 6.61
N ALA A 349 -18.38 -7.37 7.22
CA ALA A 349 -19.50 -6.77 7.95
C ALA A 349 -19.30 -6.77 9.48
N ALA A 350 -18.19 -7.33 9.98
CA ALA A 350 -17.97 -7.55 11.41
C ALA A 350 -17.34 -6.42 12.25
N ASN A 351 -16.35 -5.68 11.76
CA ASN A 351 -15.87 -4.38 12.28
C ASN A 351 -16.91 -3.23 12.30
N TRP A 352 -18.20 -3.47 12.08
CA TRP A 352 -19.20 -2.42 11.85
C TRP A 352 -20.26 -2.56 12.93
N PRO A 353 -20.63 -1.50 13.66
CA PRO A 353 -21.72 -1.58 14.60
C PRO A 353 -23.01 -1.95 13.86
N GLN A 354 -23.54 -3.13 14.17
CA GLN A 354 -24.81 -3.62 13.63
C GLN A 354 -25.95 -2.68 14.08
N PRO A 355 -26.84 -2.24 13.18
CA PRO A 355 -27.90 -1.27 13.51
C PRO A 355 -28.96 -1.78 14.51
N GLN A 356 -28.96 -3.08 14.87
CA GLN A 356 -29.96 -3.69 15.76
C GLN A 356 -29.46 -3.99 17.18
N VAL A 357 -28.21 -3.67 17.52
CA VAL A 357 -27.75 -3.74 18.91
C VAL A 357 -28.14 -2.43 19.60
N PRO A 358 -28.86 -2.45 20.73
CA PRO A 358 -29.18 -1.24 21.48
C PRO A 358 -27.90 -0.46 21.70
N ALA A 359 -27.86 0.77 21.19
CA ALA A 359 -26.66 1.60 21.08
C ALA A 359 -26.08 1.92 22.47
N GLY A 360 -25.26 1.00 22.99
CA GLY A 360 -24.36 1.24 24.11
C GLY A 360 -23.20 2.10 23.63
N ARG A 361 -22.81 3.07 24.47
CA ARG A 361 -21.81 4.16 24.26
C ARG A 361 -20.46 3.78 23.62
N ALA A 362 -20.15 2.51 23.41
CA ALA A 362 -18.86 2.04 22.90
C ALA A 362 -18.67 2.18 21.38
N SER A 363 -19.76 2.23 20.58
CA SER A 363 -19.63 2.24 19.11
C SER A 363 -19.82 3.59 18.45
N ARG A 364 -19.80 4.70 19.20
CA ARG A 364 -19.99 6.06 18.65
C ARG A 364 -18.78 6.98 18.80
N MET A 365 -17.69 6.55 19.45
CA MET A 365 -16.65 7.48 19.91
C MET A 365 -15.39 7.53 19.05
N VAL A 366 -15.15 6.56 18.15
CA VAL A 366 -14.16 6.71 17.07
C VAL A 366 -14.66 7.68 16.00
N ASP A 367 -15.99 7.81 15.83
CA ASP A 367 -16.60 8.65 14.81
C ASP A 367 -16.61 10.16 15.14
N VAL A 368 -16.35 10.57 16.39
CA VAL A 368 -16.46 11.99 16.81
C VAL A 368 -15.16 12.57 17.40
N ALA A 369 -14.22 11.75 17.85
CA ALA A 369 -12.98 12.23 18.48
C ALA A 369 -12.02 12.98 17.54
N LEU A 370 -12.20 12.85 16.21
CA LEU A 370 -11.50 13.65 15.22
C LEU A 370 -12.10 15.05 15.03
N ILE A 371 -13.25 15.36 15.65
CA ILE A 371 -14.00 16.60 15.38
C ILE A 371 -13.62 17.75 16.33
N ASP A 372 -13.16 17.49 17.58
CA ASP A 372 -12.97 18.57 18.58
C ASP A 372 -11.60 18.62 19.29
N GLY A 373 -10.59 17.86 18.87
CA GLY A 373 -9.19 18.06 19.31
C GLY A 373 -8.86 17.80 20.80
N GLU A 374 -9.83 17.49 21.66
CA GLU A 374 -9.60 17.04 23.04
C GLU A 374 -10.16 15.63 23.25
N GLY A 375 -9.31 14.69 23.69
CA GLY A 375 -9.75 13.38 24.18
C GLY A 375 -9.17 12.14 23.50
N ILE A 376 -8.10 12.27 22.69
CA ILE A 376 -7.42 11.14 22.05
C ILE A 376 -7.13 10.03 23.08
N ASP A 377 -6.54 10.35 24.23
CA ASP A 377 -6.06 9.33 25.18
C ASP A 377 -7.17 8.44 25.77
N ALA A 378 -8.30 9.00 26.20
CA ALA A 378 -9.36 8.22 26.85
C ALA A 378 -10.11 7.30 25.87
N ILE A 379 -10.25 7.73 24.61
CA ILE A 379 -11.01 7.05 23.57
C ILE A 379 -10.16 5.95 22.95
N LEU A 380 -8.90 6.26 22.69
CA LEU A 380 -7.89 5.31 22.26
C LEU A 380 -7.69 4.22 23.33
N HIS A 381 -7.76 4.58 24.62
CA HIS A 381 -7.79 3.62 25.72
C HIS A 381 -9.03 2.70 25.72
N ALA A 382 -10.22 3.22 25.41
CA ALA A 382 -11.45 2.43 25.35
C ALA A 382 -11.46 1.48 24.14
N GLU A 383 -11.03 1.94 22.97
CA GLU A 383 -10.83 1.10 21.78
C GLU A 383 -9.73 0.05 22.00
N LEU A 384 -8.62 0.43 22.64
CA LEU A 384 -7.61 -0.52 23.08
C LEU A 384 -8.17 -1.56 24.05
N ALA A 385 -9.08 -1.18 24.95
CA ALA A 385 -9.71 -2.09 25.89
C ALA A 385 -10.66 -3.07 25.18
N ALA A 386 -11.52 -2.57 24.27
CA ALA A 386 -12.41 -3.40 23.47
C ALA A 386 -11.64 -4.33 22.52
N THR A 387 -10.60 -3.80 21.88
CA THR A 387 -9.66 -4.56 21.04
C THR A 387 -8.91 -5.61 21.86
N ARG A 388 -8.44 -5.27 23.07
CA ARG A 388 -7.79 -6.24 23.97
C ARG A 388 -8.75 -7.34 24.40
N ALA A 389 -10.03 -7.02 24.63
CA ALA A 389 -11.06 -7.99 24.95
C ALA A 389 -11.32 -8.93 23.76
N ALA A 390 -11.53 -8.40 22.55
CA ALA A 390 -11.69 -9.19 21.33
C ALA A 390 -10.46 -10.07 21.05
N LEU A 391 -9.25 -9.53 21.23
CA LEU A 391 -8.02 -10.30 21.07
C LEU A 391 -7.85 -11.37 22.15
N ALA A 392 -8.31 -11.11 23.39
CA ALA A 392 -8.29 -12.09 24.47
C ALA A 392 -9.27 -13.25 24.20
N GLU A 393 -10.45 -12.93 23.68
CA GLU A 393 -11.45 -13.92 23.24
C GLU A 393 -10.90 -14.79 22.11
N VAL A 394 -10.37 -14.18 21.05
CA VAL A 394 -9.75 -14.89 19.92
C VAL A 394 -8.54 -15.75 20.38
N LYS A 395 -7.73 -15.25 21.32
CA LYS A 395 -6.63 -16.05 21.92
C LYS A 395 -7.15 -17.23 22.73
N SER A 396 -8.24 -17.06 23.47
CA SER A 396 -8.88 -18.13 24.22
C SER A 396 -9.42 -19.21 23.28
N GLU A 397 -10.11 -18.81 22.20
CA GLU A 397 -10.58 -19.71 21.15
C GLU A 397 -9.42 -20.45 20.48
N LEU A 398 -8.34 -19.76 20.13
CA LEU A 398 -7.14 -20.37 19.56
C LEU A 398 -6.49 -21.38 20.53
N ALA A 399 -6.41 -21.05 21.81
CA ALA A 399 -5.88 -21.95 22.83
C ALA A 399 -6.77 -23.20 22.99
N GLN A 400 -8.09 -23.03 22.94
CA GLN A 400 -9.04 -24.14 22.93
C GLN A 400 -8.86 -25.03 21.69
N VAL A 401 -8.78 -24.44 20.49
CA VAL A 401 -8.51 -25.16 19.24
C VAL A 401 -7.17 -25.89 19.30
N HIS A 402 -6.11 -25.26 19.80
CA HIS A 402 -4.79 -25.88 19.94
C HIS A 402 -4.76 -27.02 20.97
N SER A 403 -5.53 -26.89 22.04
CA SER A 403 -5.68 -27.93 23.05
C SER A 403 -6.58 -29.09 22.59
N SER A 404 -7.39 -28.89 21.55
CA SER A 404 -8.32 -29.89 21.00
C SER A 404 -7.60 -31.14 20.49
N PRO A 405 -8.08 -32.35 20.83
CA PRO A 405 -7.56 -33.61 20.29
C PRO A 405 -7.58 -33.67 18.75
N LEU A 406 -8.59 -33.06 18.12
CA LEU A 406 -8.77 -32.99 16.67
C LEU A 406 -7.65 -32.19 16.00
N TRP A 407 -7.25 -31.07 16.59
CA TRP A 407 -6.16 -30.25 16.04
C TRP A 407 -4.81 -30.97 16.13
N ARG A 408 -4.54 -31.68 17.23
CA ARG A 408 -3.32 -32.50 17.38
C ARG A 408 -3.28 -33.64 16.34
N LEU A 409 -4.44 -34.23 16.04
CA LEU A 409 -4.59 -35.26 15.01
C LEU A 409 -4.38 -34.67 13.60
N MET A 410 -5.01 -33.55 13.28
CA MET A 410 -4.83 -32.85 12.00
C MET A 410 -3.39 -32.38 11.78
N LYS A 411 -2.70 -31.90 12.82
CA LYS A 411 -1.29 -31.49 12.75
C LYS A 411 -0.37 -32.68 12.45
N LYS A 412 -0.65 -33.86 13.02
CA LYS A 412 0.04 -35.11 12.68
C LYS A 412 -0.25 -35.55 11.24
N ILE A 413 -1.51 -35.45 10.79
CA ILE A 413 -1.91 -35.79 9.42
C ILE A 413 -1.28 -34.82 8.40
N ARG A 414 -1.22 -33.51 8.67
CA ARG A 414 -0.55 -32.51 7.81
C ARG A 414 0.96 -32.75 7.74
N LYS A 415 1.62 -33.13 8.83
CA LYS A 415 3.04 -33.56 8.80
C LYS A 415 3.27 -34.83 7.98
N LEU A 416 2.29 -35.75 7.94
CA LEU A 416 2.34 -36.97 7.13
C LEU A 416 1.91 -36.74 5.67
N ARG A 417 1.17 -35.66 5.39
CA ARG A 417 0.72 -35.23 4.05
C ARG A 417 1.44 -33.97 3.54
N ALA A 418 2.68 -33.73 3.94
CA ALA A 418 3.54 -32.81 3.20
C ALA A 418 3.67 -33.34 1.75
N PRO A 419 3.25 -32.63 0.70
CA PRO A 419 3.14 -33.24 -0.60
C PRO A 419 4.52 -33.40 -1.26
N LYS A 420 4.95 -34.65 -1.44
CA LYS A 420 5.79 -35.09 -2.58
C LYS A 420 5.03 -34.99 -3.92
N LEU A 421 4.11 -34.03 -4.07
CA LEU A 421 3.24 -33.86 -5.24
C LEU A 421 3.66 -32.63 -6.04
N PHE A 422 4.84 -32.68 -6.67
CA PHE A 422 5.14 -31.95 -7.91
C PHE A 422 6.33 -32.63 -8.63
N HIS A 423 6.21 -33.93 -8.90
CA HIS A 423 7.14 -34.65 -9.80
C HIS A 423 6.44 -35.44 -10.92
N ARG A 424 5.17 -35.14 -11.20
CA ARG A 424 4.44 -35.69 -12.36
C ARG A 424 3.99 -34.59 -13.32
N ALA A 425 4.95 -33.83 -13.84
CA ALA A 425 4.80 -33.01 -15.05
C ALA A 425 6.11 -33.00 -15.88
N ARG A 426 6.89 -34.09 -15.82
CA ARG A 426 8.07 -34.31 -16.67
C ARG A 426 8.05 -35.77 -17.12
N ARG A 427 7.22 -36.08 -18.12
CA ARG A 427 7.35 -37.22 -19.04
C ARG A 427 6.22 -37.10 -20.06
N GLY A 428 6.52 -36.49 -21.19
CA GLY A 428 5.52 -36.36 -22.26
C GLY A 428 5.87 -35.40 -23.38
N VAL A 429 7.13 -35.27 -23.78
CA VAL A 429 7.46 -34.75 -25.12
C VAL A 429 8.62 -35.56 -25.68
N ARG A 430 8.31 -36.47 -26.59
CA ARG A 430 9.26 -37.04 -27.56
C ARG A 430 9.30 -36.13 -28.78
N PRO A 431 10.46 -36.03 -29.47
CA PRO A 431 10.65 -35.10 -30.57
C PRO A 431 10.00 -35.63 -31.86
N SER A 432 9.27 -34.79 -32.59
CA SER A 432 8.91 -35.08 -33.98
C SER A 432 10.03 -34.60 -34.90
N SER A 433 10.80 -35.54 -35.42
CA SER A 433 11.67 -35.36 -36.56
C SER A 433 10.89 -35.37 -37.88
N ALA A 434 11.44 -34.68 -38.87
CA ALA A 434 11.28 -34.81 -40.32
C ALA A 434 10.26 -33.88 -41.01
N GLY A 435 10.82 -32.92 -41.77
CA GLY A 435 10.09 -32.05 -42.69
C GLY A 435 10.99 -31.23 -43.61
N LYS A 436 11.78 -31.92 -44.45
CA LYS A 436 12.34 -31.52 -45.76
C LYS A 436 12.90 -30.08 -45.94
N ALA A 437 14.22 -29.99 -46.01
CA ALA A 437 14.94 -28.92 -46.70
C ALA A 437 15.01 -29.23 -48.21
N GLN A 438 14.58 -28.28 -49.05
CA GLN A 438 14.93 -28.23 -50.47
C GLN A 438 15.78 -26.99 -50.73
N ASN A 439 16.88 -27.23 -51.44
CA ASN A 439 17.91 -26.32 -51.90
C ASN A 439 17.35 -25.14 -52.71
N LEU A 440 17.85 -23.92 -52.45
CA LEU A 440 18.17 -22.95 -53.50
C LEU A 440 19.43 -22.15 -53.12
N ARG A 441 20.40 -22.15 -54.04
CA ARG A 441 21.70 -21.46 -54.01
C ARG A 441 21.58 -19.97 -54.36
N PRO A 442 22.61 -19.15 -54.10
CA PRO A 442 22.57 -17.69 -54.20
C PRO A 442 22.84 -17.20 -55.63
N MET A 443 22.23 -16.08 -55.99
CA MET A 443 22.60 -15.29 -57.18
C MET A 443 23.35 -14.05 -56.71
N ALA A 444 24.58 -13.95 -57.21
CA ALA A 444 25.49 -12.83 -57.05
C ALA A 444 25.08 -11.65 -57.95
N GLU A 445 25.47 -10.45 -57.52
CA GLU A 445 25.53 -9.22 -58.30
C GLU A 445 26.32 -9.38 -59.62
N PRO A 446 26.07 -8.51 -60.62
CA PRO A 446 27.09 -8.15 -61.58
C PRO A 446 27.61 -6.72 -61.31
N ARG A 447 28.94 -6.61 -61.26
CA ARG A 447 29.66 -5.34 -61.44
C ARG A 447 29.53 -4.86 -62.90
N ARG A 448 29.28 -3.57 -63.08
CA ARG A 448 30.15 -2.64 -63.81
C ARG A 448 29.90 -1.22 -63.36
#